data_AF-A0A7V8XSL4-F1
#
_entry.id   AF-A0A7V8XSL4-F1
#
_cell.length_a   1.000
_cell.length_b   1.000
_cell.length_c   1.000
_cell.angle_alpha   90.00
_cell.angle_beta   90.00
_cell.angle_gamma   90.00
#
_symmetry.space_group_name_H-M   'P 1'
#
loop_
_entity.id
_entity.type
_entity.pdbx_description
1 polymer ?
#
loop_
_entity_poly.entity_id
_entity_poly.type
_entity_poly.pdbx_seq_one_letter_code
_entity_poly.pdbx_strand_id
1 'polypeptide(L)'
;MPAPVLEMRGIRKSFPGVVALDGVDLSLQPGEVHVLLGENGAGKSTLMKILSGAYRKDAGDILINGTTADIQGPGDALALGIRVIYQELNLVPHLSVAENIFLGAAPTTWGGLIDWRQLHERAARLL
;
A
#
# COMPACT_ATOMS: atom_id res chain seq x y z
N MET A 1 -14.46 20.99 6.94
CA MET A 1 -14.38 19.55 6.59
C MET A 1 -13.00 19.07 7.00
N PRO A 2 -12.83 17.84 7.49
CA PRO A 2 -11.51 17.31 7.78
C PRO A 2 -10.65 17.30 6.51
N ALA A 3 -9.33 17.48 6.66
CA ALA A 3 -8.42 17.36 5.53
C ALA A 3 -8.39 15.90 5.02
N PRO A 4 -8.25 15.66 3.70
CA PRO A 4 -8.15 14.32 3.17
C PRO A 4 -6.95 13.56 3.77
N VAL A 5 -7.12 12.26 4.04
CA VAL A 5 -6.04 11.39 4.50
C VAL A 5 -5.09 11.02 3.35
N LEU A 6 -5.62 10.97 2.13
CA LEU A 6 -4.89 10.73 0.89
C LEU A 6 -5.37 11.70 -0.18
N GLU A 7 -4.41 12.28 -0.90
CA GLU A 7 -4.66 13.00 -2.15
C GLU A 7 -3.64 12.53 -3.20
N MET A 8 -4.12 12.23 -4.39
CA MET A 8 -3.33 11.98 -5.59
C MET A 8 -3.76 13.05 -6.59
N ARG A 9 -2.84 13.92 -7.01
CA ARG A 9 -3.14 15.10 -7.81
C ARG A 9 -2.43 15.02 -9.16
N GLY A 10 -3.18 15.07 -10.25
CA GLY A 10 -2.65 15.10 -11.61
C GLY A 10 -1.73 13.91 -11.95
N ILE A 11 -2.02 12.72 -11.41
CA ILE A 11 -1.14 11.57 -11.57
C ILE A 11 -1.08 11.13 -13.02
N ARG A 12 0.14 11.04 -13.55
CA ARG A 12 0.40 10.53 -14.90
C ARG A 12 1.24 9.26 -14.85
N LYS A 13 0.91 8.33 -15.74
CA LYS A 13 1.72 7.14 -15.98
C LYS A 13 1.58 6.65 -17.41
N SER A 14 2.72 6.44 -18.05
CA SER A 14 2.85 5.85 -19.36
C SER A 14 3.66 4.54 -19.29
N PHE A 15 3.33 3.64 -20.21
CA PHE A 15 4.12 2.46 -20.55
C PHE A 15 4.37 2.50 -22.07
N PRO A 16 5.31 1.70 -22.61
CA PRO A 16 5.55 1.67 -24.06
C PRO A 16 4.25 1.45 -24.84
N GLY A 17 3.86 2.43 -25.66
CA GLY A 17 2.66 2.38 -26.50
C GLY A 17 1.33 2.69 -25.81
N VAL A 18 1.28 3.02 -24.51
CA VAL A 18 0.03 3.32 -23.81
C VAL A 18 0.19 4.36 -22.70
N VAL A 19 -0.72 5.33 -22.66
CA VAL A 19 -0.90 6.23 -21.51
C VAL A 19 -1.90 5.57 -20.56
N ALA A 20 -1.42 5.04 -19.44
CA ALA A 20 -2.24 4.31 -18.48
C ALA A 20 -2.97 5.23 -17.51
N LEU A 21 -2.41 6.40 -17.20
CA LEU A 21 -3.03 7.46 -16.40
C LEU A 21 -2.66 8.82 -17.02
N ASP A 22 -3.67 9.66 -17.25
CA ASP A 22 -3.49 10.98 -17.87
C ASP A 22 -4.05 12.10 -16.98
N GLY A 23 -3.31 12.44 -15.93
CA GLY A 23 -3.67 13.55 -15.04
C GLY A 23 -4.82 13.19 -14.09
N VAL A 24 -4.76 12.02 -13.48
CA VAL A 24 -5.83 11.51 -12.61
C VAL A 24 -5.76 12.13 -11.21
N ASP A 25 -6.90 12.60 -10.74
CA ASP A 25 -7.10 13.07 -9.36
C ASP A 25 -7.90 12.06 -8.54
N LEU A 26 -7.48 11.82 -7.29
CA LEU A 26 -8.19 11.02 -6.30
C LEU A 26 -8.00 11.63 -4.92
N SER A 27 -9.06 11.75 -4.13
CA SER A 27 -8.94 12.09 -2.70
C SER A 27 -9.75 11.12 -1.86
N LEU A 28 -9.28 10.87 -0.63
CA LEU A 28 -9.93 10.01 0.34
C LEU A 28 -10.06 10.75 1.67
N GLN A 29 -11.26 10.79 2.23
CA GLN A 29 -11.49 11.39 3.54
C GLN A 29 -11.17 10.42 4.68
N PRO A 30 -10.83 10.91 5.88
CA PRO A 30 -10.66 10.06 7.04
C PRO A 30 -11.92 9.24 7.33
N GLY A 31 -11.77 7.91 7.45
CA GLY A 31 -12.88 6.99 7.70
C GLY A 31 -13.74 6.64 6.48
N GLU A 32 -13.39 7.13 5.29
CA GLU A 32 -14.09 6.81 4.05
C GLU A 32 -13.68 5.44 3.52
N VAL A 33 -14.67 4.70 3.01
CA VAL A 33 -14.44 3.54 2.14
C VAL A 33 -14.74 3.98 0.71
N HIS A 34 -13.70 4.04 -0.12
CA HIS A 34 -13.80 4.47 -1.50
C HIS A 34 -13.73 3.29 -2.46
N VAL A 35 -14.61 3.27 -3.46
CA VAL A 35 -14.65 2.20 -4.47
C VAL A 35 -14.30 2.78 -5.83
N LEU A 36 -13.14 2.38 -6.37
CA LEU A 36 -12.70 2.78 -7.70
C LEU A 36 -13.18 1.77 -8.75
N LEU A 37 -14.14 2.19 -9.59
CA LEU A 37 -14.75 1.37 -10.64
C LEU A 37 -14.34 1.84 -12.04
N GLY A 38 -14.49 0.96 -13.02
CA GLY A 38 -14.17 1.24 -14.44
C GLY A 38 -13.83 -0.02 -15.21
N GLU A 39 -13.73 0.08 -16.53
CA GLU A 39 -13.43 -1.06 -17.41
C GLU A 39 -12.00 -1.61 -17.23
N ASN A 40 -11.76 -2.81 -17.76
CA ASN A 40 -10.41 -3.35 -17.84
C ASN A 40 -9.54 -2.45 -18.72
N GLY A 41 -8.35 -2.10 -18.22
CA GLY A 41 -7.46 -1.14 -18.90
C GLY A 41 -7.68 0.32 -18.52
N ALA A 42 -8.72 0.67 -17.76
CA ALA A 42 -8.99 2.06 -17.31
C ALA A 42 -7.96 2.64 -16.30
N GLY A 43 -6.80 1.99 -16.09
CA GLY A 43 -5.75 2.50 -15.22
C GLY A 43 -5.91 2.25 -13.71
N LYS A 44 -7.03 1.68 -13.25
CA LYS A 44 -7.31 1.45 -11.81
C LYS A 44 -6.17 0.74 -11.07
N SER A 45 -5.74 -0.42 -11.58
CA SER A 45 -4.64 -1.18 -10.97
C SER A 45 -3.31 -0.45 -11.08
N THR A 46 -3.10 0.37 -12.12
CA THR A 46 -1.91 1.21 -12.26
C THR A 46 -1.87 2.28 -11.17
N LEU A 47 -3.00 2.96 -10.90
CA LEU A 47 -3.11 3.96 -9.85
C LEU A 47 -2.82 3.35 -8.47
N MET A 48 -3.40 2.18 -8.18
CA MET A 48 -3.15 1.47 -6.92
C MET A 48 -1.70 0.99 -6.81
N LYS A 49 -1.10 0.51 -7.90
CA LYS A 49 0.32 0.12 -7.94
C LYS A 49 1.25 1.31 -7.69
N ILE A 50 0.90 2.50 -8.16
CA ILE A 50 1.64 3.72 -7.84
C ILE A 50 1.54 4.04 -6.35
N LEU A 51 0.34 4.04 -5.79
CA LEU A 51 0.13 4.30 -4.36
C LEU A 51 0.86 3.28 -3.47
N SER A 52 0.92 2.02 -3.91
CA SER A 52 1.65 0.95 -3.21
C SER A 52 3.18 1.02 -3.35
N GLY A 53 3.70 1.90 -4.19
CA GLY A 53 5.13 1.96 -4.53
C GLY A 53 5.62 0.86 -5.49
N ALA A 54 4.75 -0.03 -5.98
CA ALA A 54 5.11 -1.03 -6.98
C ALA A 54 5.47 -0.40 -8.35
N TYR A 55 4.86 0.75 -8.68
CA TYR A 55 5.21 1.56 -9.85
C TYR A 55 5.52 3.00 -9.44
N ARG A 56 6.41 3.67 -10.17
CA ARG A 56 6.62 5.11 -10.04
C ARG A 56 5.68 5.88 -10.97
N LYS A 57 5.06 6.95 -10.47
CA LYS A 57 4.38 7.95 -11.31
C LYS A 57 5.38 8.66 -12.21
N ASP A 58 4.92 9.12 -13.37
CA ASP A 58 5.73 9.95 -14.27
C ASP A 58 5.56 11.44 -13.94
N ALA A 59 4.39 11.86 -13.43
CA ALA A 59 4.11 13.21 -12.96
C ALA A 59 2.95 13.23 -11.94
N GLY A 60 2.68 14.42 -11.38
CA GLY A 60 1.67 14.65 -10.34
C GLY A 60 2.23 14.50 -8.93
N ASP A 61 1.40 14.69 -7.92
CA ASP A 61 1.79 14.68 -6.50
C ASP A 61 0.92 13.72 -5.69
N ILE A 62 1.53 13.09 -4.68
CA ILE A 62 0.82 12.28 -3.69
C ILE A 62 1.00 12.96 -2.35
N LEU A 63 -0.09 13.18 -1.62
CA LEU A 63 -0.09 13.73 -0.28
C LEU A 63 -0.74 12.74 0.68
N ILE A 64 -0.09 12.52 1.82
CA ILE A 64 -0.61 11.73 2.93
C ILE A 64 -0.75 12.65 4.13
N ASN A 65 -1.96 12.79 4.67
CA ASN A 65 -2.28 13.75 5.73
C ASN A 65 -1.81 15.19 5.39
N GLY A 66 -2.00 15.61 4.14
CA GLY A 66 -1.60 16.94 3.65
C GLY A 66 -0.09 17.15 3.46
N THR A 67 0.75 16.13 3.72
CA THR A 67 2.21 16.21 3.49
C THR A 67 2.57 15.49 2.21
N THR A 68 3.41 16.10 1.37
CA THR A 68 3.89 15.46 0.13
C THR A 68 4.65 14.19 0.47
N ALA A 69 4.26 13.08 -0.16
CA ALA A 69 4.85 11.77 0.02
C ALA A 69 5.62 11.37 -1.25
N ASP A 70 6.92 11.14 -1.08
CA ASP A 70 7.76 10.58 -2.13
C ASP A 70 7.87 9.07 -1.96
N ILE A 71 7.12 8.32 -2.77
CA ILE A 71 7.05 6.86 -2.70
C ILE A 71 7.96 6.29 -3.79
N GLN A 72 9.16 5.86 -3.43
CA GLN A 72 10.16 5.32 -4.34
C GLN A 72 10.10 3.80 -4.46
N GLY A 73 9.45 3.14 -3.49
CA GLY A 73 9.16 1.70 -3.48
C GLY A 73 8.14 1.28 -2.41
N PRO A 74 7.83 -0.03 -2.32
CA PRO A 74 6.83 -0.55 -1.37
C PRO A 74 7.16 -0.32 0.10
N GLY A 75 8.46 -0.27 0.45
CA GLY A 75 8.91 0.04 1.81
C GLY A 75 8.47 1.43 2.27
N ASP A 76 8.55 2.42 1.38
CA ASP A 76 8.15 3.80 1.68
C ASP A 76 6.64 3.89 1.88
N ALA A 77 5.87 3.24 1.01
CA ALA A 77 4.42 3.15 1.15
C ALA A 77 4.04 2.51 2.50
N LEU A 78 4.73 1.43 2.91
CA LEU A 78 4.53 0.82 4.21
C LEU A 78 4.84 1.77 5.37
N ALA A 79 5.95 2.51 5.30
CA ALA A 79 6.35 3.48 6.31
C ALA A 79 5.33 4.63 6.45
N LEU A 80 4.66 4.98 5.36
CA LEU A 80 3.57 5.97 5.32
C LEU A 80 2.22 5.42 5.80
N GLY A 81 2.16 4.15 6.23
CA GLY A 81 0.92 3.51 6.71
C GLY A 81 0.03 2.95 5.59
N ILE A 82 0.47 2.98 4.34
CA ILE A 82 -0.26 2.39 3.21
C ILE A 82 -0.07 0.87 3.26
N ARG A 83 -1.17 0.12 3.17
CA ARG A 83 -1.17 -1.34 3.08
C ARG A 83 -2.03 -1.73 1.89
N VAL A 84 -1.52 -2.64 1.07
CA VAL A 84 -2.21 -3.12 -0.12
C VAL A 84 -2.35 -4.62 -0.06
N ILE A 85 -3.59 -5.08 -0.23
CA ILE A 85 -3.91 -6.50 -0.40
C ILE A 85 -4.13 -6.70 -1.91
N TYR A 86 -3.28 -7.52 -2.52
CA TYR A 86 -3.42 -7.86 -3.93
C TYR A 86 -4.48 -8.94 -4.12
N GLN A 87 -5.00 -9.06 -5.35
CA GLN A 87 -6.10 -9.98 -5.67
C GLN A 87 -5.74 -11.45 -5.45
N GLU A 88 -4.46 -11.81 -5.61
CA GLU A 88 -3.96 -13.15 -5.32
C GLU A 88 -3.38 -13.23 -3.91
N LEU A 89 -3.71 -14.31 -3.19
CA LEU A 89 -3.19 -14.59 -1.87
C LEU A 89 -1.70 -14.94 -1.95
N ASN A 90 -0.85 -13.94 -1.71
CA ASN A 90 0.60 -14.13 -1.61
C ASN A 90 1.01 -14.65 -0.23
N LEU A 91 0.41 -15.77 0.19
CA LEU A 91 0.82 -16.48 1.41
C LEU A 91 2.10 -17.27 1.14
N VAL A 92 2.90 -17.47 2.18
CA VAL A 92 4.01 -18.43 2.17
C VAL A 92 3.49 -19.72 2.79
N PRO A 93 3.20 -20.78 2.01
CA PRO A 93 2.51 -21.97 2.50
C PRO A 93 3.29 -22.75 3.55
N HIS A 94 4.60 -22.57 3.58
CA HIS A 94 5.51 -23.23 4.53
C HIS A 94 5.63 -22.49 5.86
N LEU A 95 5.00 -21.32 5.99
CA LEU A 95 4.96 -20.55 7.22
C LEU A 95 3.62 -20.75 7.93
N SER A 96 3.63 -20.74 9.25
CA SER A 96 2.41 -20.69 10.05
C SER A 96 1.59 -19.42 9.78
N VAL A 97 0.35 -19.39 10.26
CA VAL A 97 -0.51 -18.19 10.18
C VAL A 97 0.17 -17.00 10.87
N ALA A 98 0.75 -17.22 12.05
CA ALA A 98 1.42 -16.15 12.80
C ALA A 98 2.65 -15.61 12.06
N GLU A 99 3.44 -16.50 11.43
CA GLU A 99 4.58 -16.11 10.61
C GLU A 99 4.15 -15.34 9.36
N ASN A 100 3.05 -15.73 8.71
CA ASN A 100 2.49 -14.97 7.57
C ASN A 100 1.99 -13.58 8.01
N ILE A 101 1.31 -13.47 9.15
CA ILE A 101 0.80 -12.19 9.68
C ILE A 101 1.95 -11.22 9.97
N PHE A 102 3.05 -11.71 10.55
CA PHE A 102 4.18 -10.88 10.97
C PHE A 102 5.38 -10.95 10.01
N LEU A 103 5.18 -11.40 8.77
CA LEU A 103 6.26 -11.48 7.78
C LEU A 103 6.84 -10.08 7.51
N GLY A 104 8.15 -9.91 7.73
CA GLY A 104 8.84 -8.61 7.63
C GLY A 104 8.64 -7.68 8.84
N ALA A 105 7.86 -8.09 9.84
CA ALA A 105 7.60 -7.32 11.07
C ALA A 105 7.61 -8.23 12.33
N ALA A 106 8.34 -9.33 12.28
CA ALA A 106 8.43 -10.29 13.37
C ALA A 106 9.04 -9.63 14.62
N PRO A 107 8.43 -9.82 15.81
CA PRO A 107 9.04 -9.33 17.04
C PRO A 107 10.39 -10.01 17.28
N THR A 108 11.36 -9.25 17.77
CA THR A 108 12.70 -9.73 18.07
C THR A 108 12.98 -9.63 19.56
N THR A 109 13.76 -10.59 20.05
CA THR A 109 14.38 -10.56 21.37
C THR A 109 15.49 -9.51 21.42
N TRP A 110 15.99 -9.20 22.62
CA TRP A 110 17.14 -8.30 22.81
C TRP A 110 18.38 -8.70 21.99
N GLY A 111 18.55 -9.99 21.67
CA GLY A 111 19.66 -10.50 20.85
C GLY A 111 19.41 -10.51 19.34
N GLY A 112 18.31 -9.91 18.86
CA GLY A 112 17.97 -9.86 17.43
C GLY A 112 17.38 -11.15 16.84
N LEU A 113 17.19 -12.19 17.64
CA LEU A 113 16.50 -13.42 17.24
C LEU A 113 14.97 -13.22 17.31
N ILE A 114 14.22 -13.94 16.47
CA ILE A 114 12.75 -13.91 16.49
C ILE A 114 12.22 -14.36 17.85
N ASP A 115 11.34 -13.54 18.45
CA ASP A 115 10.59 -13.91 19.66
C ASP A 115 9.32 -14.67 19.27
N TRP A 116 9.45 -15.99 19.13
CA TRP A 116 8.35 -16.88 18.74
C TRP A 116 7.16 -16.85 19.69
N ARG A 117 7.41 -16.68 21.00
CA ARG A 117 6.34 -16.61 22.00
C ARG A 117 5.51 -15.35 21.77
N GLN A 118 6.18 -14.21 21.66
CA GLN A 118 5.51 -12.94 21.42
C GLN A 118 4.81 -12.91 20.05
N LEU A 119 5.40 -13.53 19.03
CA LEU A 119 4.79 -13.66 17.70
C LEU A 119 3.45 -14.41 17.76
N HIS A 120 3.42 -15.57 18.44
CA HIS A 120 2.18 -16.34 18.61
C HIS A 120 1.15 -15.61 19.48
N GLU A 121 1.56 -14.98 20.59
CA GLU A 121 0.66 -14.19 21.45
C GLU A 121 0.05 -12.96 20.75
N ARG A 122 0.81 -12.32 19.86
CA ARG A 122 0.30 -11.21 19.04
C ARG A 122 -0.68 -11.73 17.99
N ALA A 123 -0.39 -12.85 17.33
CA ALA A 123 -1.28 -13.43 16.33
C ALA A 123 -2.62 -13.86 16.95
N ALA A 124 -2.59 -14.50 18.12
CA ALA A 124 -3.79 -14.95 18.83
C ALA A 124 -4.71 -13.81 19.31
N ARG A 125 -4.24 -12.56 19.35
CA ARG A 125 -5.06 -11.38 19.67
C ARG A 125 -5.76 -10.77 18.46
N LEU A 126 -5.33 -11.12 17.24
CA LEU A 126 -5.88 -10.61 15.98
C LEU A 126 -6.94 -11.54 15.38
N LEU A 127 -7.03 -12.78 15.89
CA LEU A 127 -7.95 -13.84 15.47
C LEU A 127 -9.02 -14.05 16.54
#